data_AF-A0A4Y2LBT7-F1
#
_entry.id   AF-A0A4Y2LBT7-F1
#
_cell.length_a   1.000
_cell.length_b   1.000
_cell.length_c   1.000
_cell.angle_alpha   90.00
_cell.angle_beta   90.00
_cell.angle_gamma   90.00
#
_symmetry.space_group_name_H-M   'P 1'
#
loop_
_entity.id
_entity.type
_entity.pdbx_description
1 polymer ?
#
loop_
_entity_poly.entity_id
_entity_poly.type
_entity_poly.pdbx_seq_one_letter_code
_entity_poly.pdbx_strand_id
1 'polypeptide(L)'
;MVEIMLLFQRGTREGNWTLHLSTASIMIPWYFNYDRVNYAGYLLVYWTEMINLEERHLSIYQEFLKGHFVVQRQQKYGFNLTACDQVTEQTFNRESKSKGGLTGITLKRGAPHRWVLSQHERSSISNQCEIMAGKEFLSRNRKELDQSRIKCDAMHTKNVRDSLLSFINQFNNKNEQLLNIVTGGIISDSIKNDIENGYAYGNKEFATFINDRLVEKNRFIPIPSNI
;
A
#
# COMPACT_ATOMS: atom_id res chain seq x y z
N MET A 1 -15.72 -1.74 -0.60
CA MET A 1 -14.29 -1.53 -0.27
C MET A 1 -13.33 -2.44 -1.07
N VAL A 2 -13.52 -3.77 -1.07
CA VAL A 2 -12.59 -4.69 -1.77
C VAL A 2 -12.39 -4.33 -3.25
N GLU A 3 -13.48 -4.04 -3.97
CA GLU A 3 -13.42 -3.61 -5.37
C GLU A 3 -12.55 -2.35 -5.57
N ILE A 4 -12.73 -1.34 -4.73
CA ILE A 4 -11.94 -0.09 -4.78
C ILE A 4 -10.44 -0.40 -4.58
N MET A 5 -10.11 -1.29 -3.64
CA MET A 5 -8.73 -1.73 -3.41
C MET A 5 -8.16 -2.45 -4.63
N LEU A 6 -8.94 -3.33 -5.27
CA LEU A 6 -8.53 -4.03 -6.49
C LEU A 6 -8.32 -3.05 -7.65
N LEU A 7 -9.17 -2.03 -7.80
CA LEU A 7 -9.01 -0.99 -8.80
C LEU A 7 -7.76 -0.13 -8.55
N PHE A 8 -7.48 0.22 -7.28
CA PHE A 8 -6.26 0.93 -6.91
C PHE A 8 -5.00 0.10 -7.22
N GLN A 9 -5.02 -1.19 -6.89
CA GLN A 9 -3.96 -2.11 -7.25
C GLN A 9 -3.81 -2.22 -8.77
N ARG A 10 -4.91 -2.37 -9.50
CA ARG A 10 -4.91 -2.40 -10.97
C ARG A 10 -4.27 -1.14 -11.55
N GLY A 11 -4.68 0.04 -11.11
CA GLY A 11 -4.12 1.31 -11.55
C GLY A 11 -2.60 1.37 -11.34
N THR A 12 -2.12 0.86 -10.20
CA THR A 12 -0.69 0.77 -9.89
C THR A 12 0.03 -0.27 -10.76
N ARG A 13 -0.53 -1.49 -10.92
CA ARG A 13 0.09 -2.60 -11.65
C ARG A 13 0.10 -2.41 -13.16
N GLU A 14 -0.80 -1.60 -13.69
CA GLU A 14 -0.89 -1.21 -15.11
C GLU A 14 -0.20 0.14 -15.40
N GLY A 15 0.22 0.90 -14.37
CA GLY A 15 0.75 2.25 -14.56
C GLY A 15 -0.31 3.24 -15.05
N ASN A 16 -1.58 3.00 -14.73
CA ASN A 16 -2.67 3.88 -15.07
C ASN A 16 -2.85 4.94 -13.98
N TRP A 17 -2.28 6.12 -14.23
CA TRP A 17 -2.28 7.25 -13.29
C TRP A 17 -3.69 7.74 -12.95
N THR A 18 -4.55 7.91 -13.96
CA THR A 18 -5.92 8.39 -13.75
C THR A 18 -6.74 7.44 -12.88
N LEU A 19 -6.64 6.12 -13.14
CA LEU A 19 -7.32 5.12 -12.32
C LEU A 19 -6.75 5.08 -10.89
N HIS A 20 -5.42 5.17 -10.75
CA HIS A 20 -4.75 5.20 -9.45
C HIS A 20 -5.24 6.39 -8.60
N LEU A 21 -5.26 7.60 -9.17
CA LEU A 21 -5.65 8.81 -8.43
C LEU A 21 -7.16 8.87 -8.16
N SER A 22 -7.99 8.41 -9.10
CA SER A 22 -9.45 8.36 -8.92
C SER A 22 -9.84 7.35 -7.83
N THR A 23 -9.17 6.21 -7.78
CA THR A 23 -9.44 5.21 -6.72
C THR A 23 -8.94 5.67 -5.37
N ALA A 24 -7.79 6.35 -5.30
CA ALA A 24 -7.32 6.99 -4.08
C ALA A 24 -8.34 7.98 -3.50
N SER A 25 -8.99 8.80 -4.34
CA SER A 25 -10.02 9.75 -3.90
C SER A 25 -11.24 9.04 -3.31
N ILE A 26 -11.71 7.96 -3.95
CA ILE A 26 -12.84 7.16 -3.49
C ILE A 26 -12.53 6.45 -2.16
N MET A 27 -11.25 6.13 -1.91
CA MET A 27 -10.80 5.52 -0.65
C MET A 27 -10.85 6.49 0.53
N ILE A 28 -10.56 7.78 0.36
CA ILE A 28 -10.41 8.75 1.46
C ILE A 28 -11.59 8.73 2.45
N PRO A 29 -12.86 8.81 2.01
CA PRO A 29 -14.00 8.80 2.94
C PRO A 29 -14.07 7.53 3.80
N TRP A 30 -13.75 6.36 3.22
CA TRP A 30 -13.73 5.11 3.98
C TRP A 30 -12.68 5.11 5.09
N TYR A 31 -11.54 5.76 4.87
CA TYR A 31 -10.48 5.86 5.89
C TYR A 31 -10.90 6.76 7.04
N PHE A 32 -11.66 7.82 6.76
CA PHE A 32 -12.27 8.65 7.81
C PHE A 32 -13.32 7.88 8.60
N ASN A 33 -14.19 7.12 7.93
CA ASN A 33 -15.25 6.36 8.61
C ASN A 33 -14.72 5.26 9.55
N TYR A 34 -13.57 4.65 9.23
CA TYR A 34 -12.98 3.55 10.02
C TYR A 34 -11.80 3.99 10.90
N ASP A 35 -11.80 5.26 11.33
CA ASP A 35 -10.83 5.84 12.27
C ASP A 35 -9.35 5.65 11.87
N ARG A 36 -9.07 5.61 10.57
CA ARG A 36 -7.70 5.56 10.03
C ARG A 36 -7.17 6.97 9.79
N VAL A 37 -7.33 7.85 10.78
CA VAL A 37 -7.10 9.31 10.66
C VAL A 37 -5.70 9.66 10.13
N ASN A 38 -4.65 8.97 10.59
CA ASN A 38 -3.30 9.19 10.07
C ASN A 38 -3.21 8.90 8.57
N TYR A 39 -3.72 7.75 8.15
CA TYR A 39 -3.72 7.37 6.74
C TYR A 39 -4.66 8.26 5.91
N ALA A 40 -5.81 8.64 6.45
CA ALA A 40 -6.77 9.54 5.80
C ALA A 40 -6.12 10.90 5.53
N GLY A 41 -5.43 11.48 6.51
CA GLY A 41 -4.72 12.75 6.38
C GLY A 41 -3.59 12.70 5.36
N TYR A 42 -2.70 11.69 5.44
CA TYR A 42 -1.59 11.57 4.49
C TYR A 42 -2.06 11.25 3.07
N LEU A 43 -3.07 10.38 2.91
CA LEU A 43 -3.64 10.07 1.61
C LEU A 43 -4.30 11.29 0.97
N LEU A 44 -4.94 12.14 1.78
CA LEU A 44 -5.50 13.39 1.32
C LEU A 44 -4.42 14.39 0.88
N VAL A 45 -3.36 14.56 1.66
CA VAL A 45 -2.23 15.43 1.27
C VAL A 45 -1.63 14.95 -0.05
N TYR A 46 -1.33 13.66 -0.14
CA TYR A 46 -0.88 13.02 -1.37
C TYR A 46 -1.85 13.32 -2.52
N TRP A 47 -3.14 13.01 -2.36
CA TRP A 47 -4.14 13.21 -3.41
C TRP A 47 -4.23 14.67 -3.87
N THR A 48 -4.16 15.62 -2.94
CA THR A 48 -4.21 17.06 -3.23
C THR A 48 -2.97 17.54 -3.98
N GLU A 49 -1.78 17.06 -3.63
CA GLU A 49 -0.57 17.37 -4.39
C GLU A 49 -0.63 16.78 -5.80
N MET A 50 -1.09 15.52 -5.89
CA MET A 50 -1.13 14.76 -7.13
C MET A 50 -2.17 15.27 -8.13
N ILE A 51 -3.34 15.76 -7.69
CA ILE A 51 -4.35 16.34 -8.59
C ILE A 51 -3.90 17.69 -9.16
N ASN A 52 -3.07 18.43 -8.44
CA ASN A 52 -2.53 19.72 -8.87
C ASN A 52 -1.22 19.59 -9.69
N LEU A 53 -0.76 18.36 -9.99
CA LEU A 53 0.48 18.16 -10.74
C LEU A 53 0.42 18.75 -12.15
N GLU A 54 -0.74 18.69 -12.81
CA GLU A 54 -0.90 19.23 -14.17
C GLU A 54 -0.58 20.73 -14.21
N GLU A 55 -1.07 21.48 -13.21
CA GLU A 55 -0.87 22.93 -13.11
C GLU A 55 0.53 23.30 -12.60
N ARG A 56 1.02 22.59 -11.56
CA ARG A 56 2.28 22.96 -10.89
C ARG A 56 3.53 22.40 -11.57
N HIS A 57 3.43 21.20 -12.14
CA HIS A 57 4.56 20.43 -12.65
C HIS A 57 4.15 19.62 -13.90
N LEU A 58 3.76 20.31 -14.97
CA LEU A 58 3.28 19.70 -16.22
C LEU A 58 4.21 18.60 -16.77
N SER A 59 5.52 18.78 -16.71
CA SER A 59 6.49 17.77 -17.17
C SER A 59 6.39 16.46 -16.37
N ILE A 60 6.23 16.53 -15.04
CA ILE A 60 6.06 15.37 -14.18
C ILE A 60 4.71 14.71 -14.46
N TYR A 61 3.65 15.50 -14.59
CA TYR A 61 2.32 15.00 -14.91
C TYR A 61 2.30 14.20 -16.22
N GLN A 62 2.97 14.69 -17.27
CA GLN A 62 3.11 13.97 -18.54
C GLN A 62 3.84 12.63 -18.40
N GLU A 63 4.87 12.55 -17.57
CA GLU A 63 5.56 11.29 -17.30
C GLU A 63 4.68 10.31 -16.48
N PHE A 64 3.86 10.83 -15.57
CA PHE A 64 2.92 10.01 -14.80
C PHE A 64 1.82 9.43 -15.68
N LEU A 65 1.29 10.19 -16.64
CA LEU A 65 0.35 9.69 -17.64
C LEU A 65 0.94 8.59 -18.53
N LYS A 66 2.26 8.56 -18.73
CA LYS A 66 2.97 7.46 -19.40
C LYS A 66 3.20 6.24 -18.49
N GLY A 67 2.81 6.31 -17.22
CA GLY A 67 2.99 5.26 -16.23
C GLY A 67 4.33 5.31 -15.49
N HIS A 68 5.12 6.38 -15.62
CA HIS A 68 6.44 6.48 -14.99
C HIS A 68 6.43 6.85 -13.48
N PHE A 69 5.27 6.78 -12.82
CA PHE A 69 5.16 6.87 -11.36
C PHE A 69 5.37 5.51 -10.65
N VAL A 70 5.45 4.43 -11.42
CA VAL A 70 5.69 3.05 -10.96
C VAL A 70 6.87 2.45 -11.73
N VAL A 71 7.46 1.40 -11.17
CA VAL A 71 8.69 0.80 -11.68
C VAL A 71 8.41 -0.60 -12.23
N GLN A 72 8.91 -0.87 -13.45
CA GLN A 72 8.87 -2.17 -14.09
C GLN A 72 10.26 -2.81 -14.08
N ARG A 73 10.38 -3.96 -13.40
CA ARG A 73 11.66 -4.69 -13.28
C ARG A 73 11.88 -5.78 -14.33
N GLN A 74 10.91 -6.01 -15.21
CA GLN A 74 10.94 -7.07 -16.22
C GLN A 74 10.05 -6.69 -17.40
N GLN A 75 10.34 -7.22 -18.60
CA GLN A 75 9.64 -6.83 -19.83
C GLN A 75 8.68 -7.89 -20.39
N LYS A 76 8.50 -9.02 -19.72
CA LYS A 76 7.72 -10.17 -20.21
C LYS A 76 6.21 -10.06 -19.95
N TYR A 77 5.82 -9.42 -18.85
CA TYR A 77 4.41 -9.33 -18.42
C TYR A 77 4.03 -7.87 -18.15
N GLY A 78 2.89 -7.41 -18.69
CA GLY A 78 2.44 -6.02 -18.53
C GLY A 78 1.86 -5.69 -17.14
N PHE A 79 1.18 -6.63 -16.49
CA PHE A 79 0.57 -6.44 -15.16
C PHE A 79 1.56 -6.73 -14.03
N ASN A 80 2.63 -5.96 -13.93
CA ASN A 80 3.69 -6.19 -12.94
C ASN A 80 4.48 -4.93 -12.57
N LEU A 81 3.93 -3.75 -12.85
CA LEU A 81 4.47 -2.51 -12.33
C LEU A 81 4.32 -2.50 -10.81
N THR A 82 5.30 -1.93 -10.12
CA THR A 82 5.35 -1.91 -8.66
C THR A 82 5.66 -0.50 -8.17
N ALA A 83 5.10 -0.11 -7.04
CA ALA A 83 5.39 1.17 -6.43
C ALA A 83 6.89 1.34 -6.14
N CYS A 84 7.40 2.56 -6.29
CA CYS A 84 8.83 2.86 -6.21
C CYS A 84 9.43 2.54 -4.83
N ASP A 85 8.68 2.78 -3.76
CA ASP A 85 9.05 2.43 -2.39
C ASP A 85 9.29 0.92 -2.23
N GLN A 86 8.36 0.11 -2.75
CA GLN A 86 8.45 -1.34 -2.69
C GLN A 86 9.61 -1.85 -3.54
N VAL A 87 9.89 -1.25 -4.70
CA VAL A 87 11.07 -1.62 -5.49
C VAL A 87 12.36 -1.29 -4.75
N THR A 88 12.46 -0.08 -4.19
CA THR A 88 13.60 0.33 -3.36
C THR A 88 13.83 -0.62 -2.19
N GLU A 89 12.75 -1.06 -1.54
CA GLU A 89 12.81 -2.02 -0.44
C GLU A 89 13.33 -3.40 -0.90
N GLN A 90 12.92 -3.83 -2.09
CA GLN A 90 13.30 -5.12 -2.66
C GLN A 90 14.70 -5.13 -3.30
N THR A 91 15.28 -3.97 -3.61
CA THR A 91 16.60 -3.81 -4.24
C THR A 91 17.59 -3.19 -3.26
N PHE A 92 17.64 -1.85 -3.20
CA PHE A 92 18.64 -1.08 -2.46
C PHE A 92 18.63 -1.43 -0.97
N ASN A 93 17.46 -1.43 -0.32
CA ASN A 93 17.39 -1.69 1.11
C ASN A 93 17.66 -3.16 1.45
N ARG A 94 17.25 -4.09 0.58
CA ARG A 94 17.49 -5.52 0.79
C ARG A 94 18.98 -5.83 0.85
N GLU A 95 19.73 -5.28 -0.09
CA GLU A 95 21.17 -5.48 -0.19
C GLU A 95 21.94 -4.72 0.89
N SER A 96 21.45 -3.55 1.31
CA SER A 96 22.07 -2.77 2.38
C SER A 96 21.77 -3.22 3.80
N LYS A 97 20.79 -4.12 3.99
CA LYS A 97 20.40 -4.63 5.31
C LYS A 97 21.51 -5.45 5.97
N SER A 98 22.31 -4.79 6.79
CA SER A 98 23.22 -5.43 7.73
C SER A 98 22.57 -5.70 9.09
N LYS A 99 23.06 -6.71 9.82
CA LYS A 99 22.66 -6.95 11.22
C LYS A 99 22.90 -5.67 12.03
N GLY A 100 21.84 -5.11 12.61
CA GLY A 100 21.88 -3.87 13.39
C GLY A 100 21.57 -2.57 12.64
N GLY A 101 21.51 -2.56 11.30
CA GLY A 101 21.06 -1.41 10.49
C GLY A 101 21.56 -0.03 10.96
N LEU A 102 20.61 0.90 11.17
CA LEU A 102 20.85 2.23 11.77
C LEU A 102 20.77 2.21 13.31
N THR A 103 20.49 1.08 13.93
CA THR A 103 20.32 0.97 15.39
C THR A 103 21.60 1.39 16.10
N GLY A 104 21.50 2.36 17.02
CA GLY A 104 22.62 2.87 17.81
C GLY A 104 23.47 3.96 17.12
N ILE A 105 23.22 4.28 15.85
CA ILE A 105 23.95 5.35 15.13
C ILE A 105 23.09 6.57 14.79
N THR A 106 21.76 6.49 14.95
CA THR A 106 20.82 7.59 14.67
C THR A 106 21.08 8.86 15.48
N LEU A 107 21.60 8.74 16.70
CA LEU A 107 21.89 9.88 17.58
C LEU A 107 23.11 10.72 17.13
N LYS A 108 23.94 10.20 16.22
CA LYS A 108 25.13 10.91 15.71
C LYS A 108 24.84 11.42 14.30
N ARG A 109 24.56 12.72 14.13
CA ARG A 109 24.13 13.33 12.85
C ARG A 109 24.90 12.88 11.59
N GLY A 110 26.23 12.74 11.67
CA GLY A 110 27.06 12.31 10.53
C GLY A 110 27.07 10.80 10.26
N ALA A 111 26.68 9.97 11.22
CA ALA A 111 26.76 8.51 11.09
C ALA A 111 25.67 7.92 10.17
N PRO A 112 24.38 8.32 10.24
CA PRO A 112 23.38 7.92 9.25
C PRO A 112 23.76 8.35 7.84
N HIS A 113 24.28 9.57 7.68
CA HIS A 113 24.69 10.08 6.36
C HIS A 113 25.79 9.22 5.74
N ARG A 114 26.86 8.93 6.51
CA ARG A 114 27.91 8.00 6.07
C ARG A 114 27.39 6.61 5.80
N TRP A 115 26.44 6.12 6.60
CA TRP A 115 25.84 4.81 6.39
C TRP A 115 25.08 4.77 5.06
N VAL A 116 24.19 5.72 4.79
CA VAL A 116 23.42 5.82 3.54
C VAL A 116 24.35 5.95 2.33
N LEU A 117 25.41 6.76 2.43
CA LEU A 117 26.36 6.98 1.34
C LEU A 117 27.27 5.77 1.07
N SER A 118 27.62 4.97 2.07
CA SER A 118 28.56 3.84 1.90
C SER A 118 27.88 2.47 1.84
N GLN A 119 26.59 2.37 2.11
CA GLN A 119 25.90 1.08 2.22
C GLN A 119 25.96 0.26 0.93
N HIS A 120 25.85 0.91 -0.24
CA HIS A 120 25.83 0.23 -1.53
C HIS A 120 27.23 -0.32 -1.87
N GLU A 121 28.28 0.47 -1.65
CA GLU A 121 29.67 0.03 -1.79
C GLU A 121 30.00 -1.13 -0.84
N ARG A 122 29.57 -1.04 0.42
CA ARG A 122 29.75 -2.12 1.40
C ARG A 122 29.04 -3.40 0.98
N SER A 123 27.82 -3.30 0.44
CA SER A 123 27.09 -4.44 -0.11
C SER A 123 27.85 -5.06 -1.30
N SER A 124 28.32 -4.22 -2.22
CA SER A 124 29.11 -4.65 -3.39
C SER A 124 30.37 -5.41 -2.97
N ILE A 125 31.15 -4.87 -2.04
CA ILE A 125 32.36 -5.52 -1.50
C ILE A 125 32.00 -6.86 -0.84
N SER A 126 30.95 -6.88 -0.01
CA SER A 126 30.50 -8.12 0.64
C SER A 126 30.12 -9.17 -0.39
N ASN A 127 29.38 -8.80 -1.44
CA ASN A 127 28.99 -9.70 -2.52
C ASN A 127 30.22 -10.26 -3.26
N GLN A 128 31.22 -9.43 -3.56
CA GLN A 128 32.48 -9.89 -4.15
C GLN A 128 33.23 -10.87 -3.22
N CYS A 129 33.29 -10.60 -1.91
CA CYS A 129 33.89 -11.52 -0.96
C CYS A 129 33.15 -12.87 -0.90
N GLU A 130 31.82 -12.88 -1.00
CA GLU A 130 31.04 -14.12 -1.05
C GLU A 130 31.35 -14.93 -2.32
N ILE A 131 31.42 -14.25 -3.47
CA ILE A 131 31.82 -14.86 -4.75
C ILE A 131 33.23 -15.47 -4.63
N MET A 132 34.20 -14.72 -4.09
CA MET A 132 35.57 -15.20 -3.88
C MET A 132 35.65 -16.39 -2.92
N ALA A 133 34.75 -16.46 -1.93
CA ALA A 133 34.64 -17.58 -0.99
C ALA A 133 33.95 -18.81 -1.59
N GLY A 134 33.63 -18.80 -2.90
CA GLY A 134 32.93 -19.90 -3.57
C GLY A 134 31.48 -20.05 -3.13
N LYS A 135 30.90 -19.02 -2.47
CA LYS A 135 29.45 -18.98 -2.26
C LYS A 135 28.82 -18.59 -3.58
N GLU A 136 28.50 -19.58 -4.41
CA GLU A 136 27.76 -19.32 -5.63
C GLU A 136 26.44 -18.61 -5.30
N PHE A 137 26.15 -17.54 -6.01
CA PHE A 137 24.83 -16.96 -6.04
C PHE A 137 23.91 -17.96 -6.73
N LEU A 138 23.40 -18.93 -5.97
CA LEU A 138 22.27 -19.71 -6.41
C LEU A 138 21.17 -18.67 -6.66
N SER A 139 20.80 -18.51 -7.93
CA SER A 139 19.55 -17.87 -8.31
C SER A 139 18.45 -18.64 -7.59
N ARG A 140 18.15 -18.24 -6.35
CA ARG A 140 16.96 -18.72 -5.68
C ARG A 140 15.83 -18.28 -6.59
N ASN A 141 15.06 -19.25 -7.06
CA ASN A 141 13.70 -18.96 -7.50
C ASN A 141 13.04 -18.10 -6.41
N ARG A 142 12.14 -17.21 -6.83
CA ARG A 142 11.41 -16.35 -5.89
C ARG A 142 10.95 -17.20 -4.70
N LYS A 143 11.16 -16.74 -3.46
CA LYS A 143 10.82 -17.50 -2.23
C LYS A 143 9.35 -17.96 -2.23
N GLU A 144 8.52 -17.20 -2.93
CA GLU A 144 7.10 -17.41 -3.19
C GLU A 144 6.84 -18.69 -4.02
N LEU A 145 7.82 -19.12 -4.81
CA LEU A 145 7.82 -20.33 -5.63
C LEU A 145 8.49 -21.52 -4.93
N ASP A 146 8.98 -21.35 -3.69
CA ASP A 146 9.54 -22.46 -2.93
C ASP A 146 8.45 -23.49 -2.66
N GLN A 147 8.77 -24.78 -2.80
CA GLN A 147 7.81 -25.86 -2.64
C GLN A 147 7.11 -25.84 -1.27
N SER A 148 7.82 -25.44 -0.22
CA SER A 148 7.27 -25.27 1.13
C SER A 148 6.25 -24.13 1.19
N ARG A 149 6.53 -23.01 0.53
CA ARG A 149 5.63 -21.86 0.43
C ARG A 149 4.38 -22.21 -0.36
N ILE A 150 4.53 -22.84 -1.52
CA ILE A 150 3.40 -23.30 -2.35
C ILE A 150 2.48 -24.23 -1.56
N LYS A 151 3.05 -25.22 -0.84
CA LYS A 151 2.26 -26.13 0.01
C LYS A 151 1.50 -25.39 1.12
N CYS A 152 2.17 -24.44 1.78
CA CYS A 152 1.58 -23.62 2.84
C CYS A 152 0.45 -22.73 2.31
N ASP A 153 0.65 -22.06 1.18
CA ASP A 153 -0.35 -21.17 0.57
C ASP A 153 -1.55 -21.97 0.04
N ALA A 154 -1.32 -23.16 -0.53
CA ALA A 154 -2.39 -24.07 -0.93
C ALA A 154 -3.21 -24.54 0.29
N MET A 155 -2.55 -24.89 1.40
CA MET A 155 -3.21 -25.26 2.65
C MET A 155 -4.03 -24.09 3.22
N HIS A 156 -3.47 -22.88 3.27
CA HIS A 156 -4.19 -21.70 3.76
C HIS A 156 -5.40 -21.36 2.88
N THR A 157 -5.24 -21.43 1.56
CA THR A 157 -6.34 -21.20 0.61
C THR A 157 -7.45 -22.22 0.83
N LYS A 158 -7.09 -23.49 1.03
CA LYS A 158 -8.05 -24.54 1.38
C LYS A 158 -8.75 -24.24 2.71
N ASN A 159 -8.01 -23.87 3.76
CA ASN A 159 -8.60 -23.56 5.07
C ASN A 159 -9.58 -22.38 5.00
N VAL A 160 -9.24 -21.31 4.26
CA VAL A 160 -10.14 -20.17 4.04
C VAL A 160 -11.38 -20.62 3.30
N ARG A 161 -11.23 -21.39 2.21
CA ARG A 161 -12.35 -21.94 1.45
C ARG A 161 -13.26 -22.81 2.33
N ASP A 162 -12.69 -23.77 3.04
CA ASP A 162 -13.44 -24.71 3.87
C ASP A 162 -14.16 -23.97 5.01
N SER A 163 -13.53 -22.95 5.59
CA SER A 163 -14.17 -22.06 6.58
C SER A 163 -15.35 -21.30 5.97
N LEU A 164 -15.17 -20.67 4.80
CA LEU A 164 -16.25 -19.95 4.11
C LEU A 164 -17.40 -20.88 3.70
N LEU A 165 -17.11 -22.13 3.32
CA LEU A 165 -18.13 -23.13 3.00
C LEU A 165 -18.86 -23.66 4.24
N SER A 166 -18.22 -23.64 5.41
CA SER A 166 -18.85 -23.99 6.69
C SER A 166 -19.81 -22.89 7.19
N PHE A 167 -19.63 -21.67 6.72
CA PHE A 167 -20.46 -20.51 7.05
C PHE A 167 -21.78 -20.51 6.29
N ILE A 168 -22.70 -19.66 6.73
CA ILE A 168 -23.99 -19.54 6.07
C ILE A 168 -23.80 -18.92 4.69
N ASN A 169 -24.21 -19.66 3.66
CA ASN A 169 -24.14 -19.21 2.29
C ASN A 169 -25.22 -18.14 2.03
N GLN A 170 -24.80 -16.88 2.10
CA GLN A 170 -25.69 -15.73 1.90
C GLN A 170 -26.22 -15.62 0.47
N PHE A 171 -25.52 -16.18 -0.54
CA PHE A 171 -25.97 -16.13 -1.93
C PHE A 171 -27.21 -16.99 -2.21
N ASN A 172 -27.53 -17.93 -1.33
CA ASN A 172 -28.76 -18.72 -1.42
C ASN A 172 -29.94 -18.06 -0.70
N ASN A 173 -29.68 -17.02 0.10
CA ASN A 173 -30.70 -16.35 0.88
C ASN A 173 -31.37 -15.28 0.02
N LYS A 174 -32.67 -15.45 -0.28
CA LYS A 174 -33.46 -14.50 -1.08
C LYS A 174 -33.99 -13.31 -0.27
N ASN A 175 -33.76 -13.32 1.04
CA ASN A 175 -34.20 -12.23 1.92
C ASN A 175 -33.20 -11.07 1.84
N GLU A 176 -33.70 -9.84 1.78
CA GLU A 176 -32.88 -8.60 1.77
C GLU A 176 -32.27 -8.25 3.14
N GLN A 177 -32.32 -9.16 4.11
CA GLN A 177 -31.82 -8.92 5.46
C GLN A 177 -30.31 -9.16 5.53
N LEU A 178 -29.58 -8.21 6.13
CA LEU A 178 -28.16 -8.37 6.40
C LEU A 178 -27.94 -9.39 7.53
N LEU A 179 -27.08 -10.36 7.25
CA LEU A 179 -26.78 -11.46 8.15
C LEU A 179 -25.29 -11.46 8.50
N ASN A 180 -24.97 -11.91 9.70
CA ASN A 180 -23.60 -12.27 10.03
C ASN A 180 -23.22 -13.59 9.34
N ILE A 181 -22.16 -13.60 8.53
CA ILE A 181 -21.73 -14.79 7.78
C ILE A 181 -21.39 -15.97 8.69
N VAL A 182 -20.83 -15.73 9.89
CA VAL A 182 -20.37 -16.77 10.80
C VAL A 182 -21.50 -17.30 11.65
N THR A 183 -22.32 -16.43 12.25
CA THR A 183 -23.34 -16.84 13.23
C THR A 183 -24.72 -17.01 12.63
N GLY A 184 -24.99 -16.44 11.45
CA GLY A 184 -26.34 -16.42 10.85
C GLY A 184 -27.32 -15.48 11.51
N GLY A 185 -26.88 -14.73 12.54
CA GLY A 185 -27.72 -13.75 13.21
C GLY A 185 -28.07 -12.60 12.27
N ILE A 186 -29.34 -12.17 12.32
CA ILE A 186 -29.79 -10.94 11.66
C ILE A 186 -29.11 -9.76 12.37
N ILE A 187 -28.51 -8.88 11.58
CA ILE A 187 -27.84 -7.69 12.07
C ILE A 187 -28.90 -6.67 12.55
N SER A 188 -28.62 -5.97 13.65
CA SER A 188 -29.53 -4.93 14.16
C SER A 188 -29.64 -3.75 13.20
N ASP A 189 -30.76 -3.03 13.25
CA ASP A 189 -30.99 -1.86 12.38
C ASP A 189 -29.91 -0.78 12.55
N SER A 190 -29.37 -0.64 13.77
CA SER A 190 -28.24 0.27 14.05
C SER A 190 -26.99 -0.08 13.24
N ILE A 191 -26.57 -1.36 13.26
CA ILE A 191 -25.39 -1.81 12.53
C ILE A 191 -25.66 -1.82 11.02
N LYS A 192 -26.88 -2.17 10.60
CA LYS A 192 -27.28 -2.07 9.19
C LYS A 192 -27.12 -0.63 8.68
N ASN A 193 -27.67 0.33 9.42
CA ASN A 193 -27.58 1.74 9.09
C ASN A 193 -26.12 2.25 9.08
N ASP A 194 -25.28 1.74 9.98
CA ASP A 194 -23.83 2.05 10.00
C ASP A 194 -23.10 1.54 8.75
N ILE A 195 -23.35 0.30 8.34
CA ILE A 195 -22.74 -0.31 7.14
C ILE A 195 -23.20 0.41 5.86
N GLU A 196 -24.51 0.66 5.73
CA GLU A 196 -25.10 1.27 4.53
C GLU A 196 -24.65 2.73 4.35
N ASN A 197 -24.52 3.49 5.45
CA ASN A 197 -24.18 4.91 5.40
C ASN A 197 -22.70 5.22 5.66
N GLY A 198 -21.84 4.20 5.85
CA GLY A 198 -20.43 4.40 6.20
C GLY A 198 -19.67 5.31 5.23
N TYR A 199 -19.98 5.27 3.93
CA TYR A 199 -19.39 6.20 2.96
C TYR A 199 -19.85 7.65 3.19
N ALA A 200 -21.13 7.86 3.49
CA ALA A 200 -21.71 9.17 3.73
C ALA A 200 -21.18 9.80 5.03
N TYR A 201 -21.06 9.00 6.09
CA TYR A 201 -20.41 9.41 7.34
C TYR A 201 -18.95 9.77 7.14
N GLY A 202 -18.21 8.90 6.44
CA GLY A 202 -16.83 9.18 6.04
C GLY A 202 -16.66 10.48 5.25
N ASN A 203 -17.58 10.78 4.33
CA ASN A 203 -17.59 12.03 3.56
C ASN A 203 -17.86 13.26 4.44
N LYS A 204 -18.75 13.15 5.42
CA LYS A 204 -19.02 14.24 6.36
C LYS A 204 -17.80 14.56 7.23
N GLU A 205 -17.13 13.54 7.73
CA GLU A 205 -15.87 13.69 8.49
C GLU A 205 -14.75 14.24 7.61
N PHE A 206 -14.67 13.76 6.37
CA PHE A 206 -13.74 14.29 5.38
C PHE A 206 -13.96 15.78 5.10
N ALA A 207 -15.20 16.22 4.86
CA ALA A 207 -15.53 17.62 4.62
C ALA A 207 -15.21 18.50 5.83
N THR A 208 -15.52 18.01 7.05
CA THR A 208 -15.15 18.68 8.30
C THR A 208 -13.64 18.84 8.41
N PHE A 209 -12.87 17.78 8.11
CA PHE A 209 -11.41 17.82 8.13
C PHE A 209 -10.85 18.85 7.14
N ILE A 210 -11.38 18.91 5.91
CA ILE A 210 -10.98 19.90 4.90
C ILE A 210 -11.20 21.32 5.42
N ASN A 211 -12.40 21.62 5.91
CA ASN A 211 -12.74 22.95 6.40
C ASN A 211 -11.85 23.35 7.58
N ASP A 212 -11.75 22.49 8.60
CA ASP A 212 -10.98 22.77 9.82
C ASP A 212 -9.47 22.95 9.55
N ARG A 213 -8.90 22.13 8.66
CA ARG A 213 -7.44 21.98 8.52
C ARG A 213 -6.85 22.70 7.33
N LEU A 214 -7.54 22.71 6.19
CA LEU A 214 -7.04 23.31 4.95
C LEU A 214 -7.57 24.72 4.73
N VAL A 215 -8.86 24.94 5.00
CA VAL A 215 -9.52 26.23 4.74
C VAL A 215 -9.31 27.18 5.91
N GLU A 216 -9.82 26.83 7.09
CA GLU A 216 -9.77 27.69 8.28
C GLU A 216 -8.40 27.63 8.99
N LYS A 217 -7.63 26.56 8.75
CA LYS A 217 -6.30 26.32 9.36
C LYS A 217 -6.32 26.35 10.90
N ASN A 218 -7.45 26.01 11.51
CA ASN A 218 -7.68 26.05 12.96
C ASN A 218 -6.76 25.11 13.73
N ARG A 219 -6.22 24.08 13.06
CA ARG A 219 -5.33 23.11 13.69
C ARG A 219 -4.27 22.63 12.70
N PHE A 220 -3.02 22.53 13.17
CA PHE A 220 -1.88 22.09 12.38
C PHE A 220 -2.13 20.71 11.73
N ILE A 221 -1.79 20.59 10.45
CA ILE A 221 -1.59 19.29 9.81
C ILE A 221 -0.14 18.93 10.11
N PRO A 222 0.16 17.79 10.75
CA PRO A 222 1.53 17.29 10.85
C PRO A 222 1.97 16.81 9.47
N ILE A 223 2.10 17.74 8.53
CA ILE A 223 2.91 17.56 7.34
C ILE A 223 4.34 17.61 7.87
N PRO A 224 5.18 16.60 7.65
CA PRO A 224 6.60 16.73 7.89
C PRO A 224 7.08 17.93 7.08
N SER A 225 7.27 19.07 7.75
CA SER A 225 8.06 20.16 7.22
C SER A 225 9.47 19.59 7.06
N ASN A 226 9.82 19.27 5.81
CA ASN A 226 11.11 18.80 5.28
C ASN A 226 10.95 17.48 4.50
N ILE A 227 10.73 17.61 3.19
CA ILE A 227 11.39 16.79 2.17
C ILE A 227 12.20 17.75 1.31
#